data_AF-Q4A123-F1
#
_entry.id   AF-Q4A123-F1
#
_cell.length_a   1.000
_cell.length_b   1.000
_cell.length_c   1.000
_cell.angle_alpha   90.00
_cell.angle_beta   90.00
_cell.angle_gamma   90.00
#
_symmetry.space_group_name_H-M   'P 1'
#
loop_
_entity.id
_entity.type
_entity.pdbx_description
1 polymer ?
#
loop_
_entity_poly.entity_id
_entity_poly.type
_entity_poly.pdbx_seq_one_letter_code
_entity_poly.pdbx_strand_id
1 'polypeptide(L)'
;MNDLGTISEENKGKDGYSDEALNASIADIKEQLADIKQNQDKQITQQQVEDTVNKVLDERGLSEILSNNQIQMINNNMVNVANSNALTSDPKAFKQNAKDVLKNIEKNSDDLLNKGKDKAKDLNTEENRNLLQRLWDGIVEIIQSIIQFFSNLLNKL
;
A
#
# COMPACT_ATOMS: atom_id res chain seq x y z
N MET A 1 2.35 -21.50 3.30
CA MET A 1 2.70 -20.07 3.22
C MET A 1 2.64 -19.71 1.76
N ASN A 2 1.71 -18.84 1.38
CA ASN A 2 1.63 -18.34 0.01
C ASN A 2 2.54 -17.11 -0.03
N ASP A 3 3.74 -17.30 -0.56
CA ASP A 3 4.81 -16.31 -0.49
C ASP A 3 4.76 -15.37 -1.70
N LEU A 4 5.22 -14.13 -1.48
CA LEU A 4 5.36 -13.12 -2.53
C LEU A 4 6.19 -13.63 -3.73
N GLY A 5 7.07 -14.61 -3.51
CA GLY A 5 7.84 -15.27 -4.58
C GLY A 5 6.95 -15.93 -5.64
N THR A 6 5.77 -16.46 -5.27
CA THR A 6 4.82 -17.03 -6.23
C THR A 6 4.20 -15.93 -7.11
N ILE A 7 3.95 -14.74 -6.56
CA ILE A 7 3.45 -13.60 -7.35
C ILE A 7 4.50 -13.17 -8.40
N SER A 8 5.77 -13.14 -8.02
CA SER A 8 6.89 -12.84 -8.92
C SER A 8 7.01 -13.84 -10.06
N GLU A 9 6.96 -15.14 -9.74
CA GLU A 9 7.03 -16.20 -10.74
C GLU A 9 5.86 -16.14 -11.74
N GLU A 10 4.63 -15.93 -11.25
CA GLU A 10 3.42 -15.90 -12.07
C GLU A 10 3.29 -14.66 -12.96
N ASN A 11 4.00 -13.57 -12.63
CA ASN A 11 3.96 -12.31 -13.39
C ASN A 11 5.25 -12.03 -14.16
N LYS A 12 6.24 -12.92 -14.10
CA LYS A 12 7.51 -12.76 -14.80
C LYS A 12 7.30 -12.53 -16.29
N GLY A 13 7.84 -11.43 -16.81
CA GLY A 13 7.75 -11.06 -18.22
C GLY A 13 6.42 -10.46 -18.66
N LYS A 14 5.45 -10.26 -17.75
CA LYS A 14 4.25 -9.47 -18.06
C LYS A 14 4.61 -8.00 -18.20
N ASP A 15 4.02 -7.35 -19.20
CA ASP A 15 4.26 -5.94 -19.45
C ASP A 15 3.80 -5.06 -18.28
N GLY A 16 4.67 -4.15 -17.85
CA GLY A 16 4.50 -3.31 -16.66
C GLY A 16 4.80 -3.99 -15.32
N TYR A 17 5.13 -5.28 -15.28
CA TYR A 17 5.53 -5.97 -14.04
C TYR A 17 7.04 -5.93 -13.83
N SER A 18 7.47 -5.73 -12.58
CA SER A 18 8.82 -6.02 -12.12
C SER A 18 8.81 -6.42 -10.65
N ASP A 19 9.79 -7.24 -10.23
CA ASP A 19 9.96 -7.61 -8.83
C ASP A 19 10.30 -6.37 -7.99
N GLU A 20 11.05 -5.43 -8.57
CA GLU A 20 11.39 -4.15 -7.99
C GLU A 20 10.14 -3.30 -7.70
N ALA A 21 9.20 -3.24 -8.66
CA ALA A 21 7.93 -2.53 -8.46
C ALA A 21 7.11 -3.16 -7.34
N LEU A 22 6.95 -4.49 -7.32
CA LEU A 22 6.23 -5.19 -6.26
C LEU A 22 6.90 -5.00 -4.90
N ASN A 23 8.22 -5.19 -4.80
CA ASN A 23 8.96 -5.05 -3.54
C ASN A 23 8.90 -3.62 -3.00
N ALA A 24 8.99 -2.63 -3.89
CA ALA A 24 8.86 -1.24 -3.49
C ALA A 24 7.42 -0.89 -3.09
N SER A 25 6.39 -1.49 -3.71
CA SER A 25 5.00 -1.40 -3.20
C SER A 25 4.87 -1.94 -1.79
N ILE A 26 5.44 -3.11 -1.51
CA ILE A 26 5.39 -3.72 -0.17
C ILE A 26 6.11 -2.85 0.87
N ALA A 27 7.25 -2.23 0.51
CA ALA A 27 7.95 -1.31 1.39
C ALA A 27 7.14 -0.03 1.68
N ASP A 28 6.47 0.51 0.67
CA ASP A 28 5.62 1.70 0.76
C ASP A 28 4.36 1.44 1.60
N ILE A 29 3.68 0.30 1.39
CA ILE A 29 2.56 -0.13 2.23
C ILE A 29 2.99 -0.22 3.70
N LYS A 30 4.15 -0.83 3.97
CA LYS A 30 4.73 -0.91 5.32
C LYS A 30 4.99 0.47 5.92
N GLU A 31 5.50 1.41 5.14
CA GLU A 31 5.70 2.80 5.57
C GLU A 31 4.37 3.47 5.94
N GLN A 32 3.34 3.34 5.09
CA GLN A 32 2.03 3.94 5.31
C GLN A 32 1.28 3.31 6.48
N LEU A 33 1.32 1.98 6.66
CA LEU A 33 0.76 1.32 7.84
C LEU A 33 1.44 1.79 9.13
N ALA A 34 2.75 2.02 9.10
CA ALA A 34 3.48 2.58 10.23
C ALA A 34 3.09 4.02 10.53
N ASP A 35 2.85 4.83 9.49
CA ASP A 35 2.34 6.18 9.66
C ASP A 35 0.93 6.19 10.27
N ILE A 36 0.02 5.34 9.76
CA ILE A 36 -1.30 5.15 10.35
C ILE A 36 -1.16 4.79 11.83
N LYS A 37 -0.28 3.83 12.18
CA LYS A 37 -0.09 3.42 13.57
C LYS A 37 0.49 4.52 14.46
N GLN A 38 1.36 5.40 13.94
CA GLN A 38 1.87 6.55 14.69
C GLN A 38 0.78 7.59 14.98
N ASN A 39 -0.19 7.71 14.07
CA ASN A 39 -1.26 8.70 14.15
C ASN A 39 -2.52 8.20 14.86
N GLN A 40 -2.54 6.95 15.33
CA GLN A 40 -3.64 6.42 16.15
C GLN A 40 -3.19 5.41 17.22
N ASP A 41 -3.81 5.49 18.39
CA ASP A 41 -3.55 4.52 19.47
C ASP A 41 -4.22 3.16 19.23
N LYS A 42 -5.27 3.12 18.40
CA LYS A 42 -5.99 1.88 18.07
C LYS A 42 -5.17 0.95 17.17
N GLN A 43 -5.59 -0.32 17.11
CA GLN A 43 -5.10 -1.26 16.11
C GLN A 43 -5.55 -0.81 14.72
N ILE A 44 -4.71 -1.07 13.72
CA ILE A 44 -5.06 -0.83 12.32
C ILE A 44 -6.17 -1.80 11.93
N THR A 45 -7.25 -1.31 11.33
CA THR A 45 -8.37 -2.15 10.90
C THR A 45 -8.03 -2.89 9.60
N GLN A 46 -8.72 -3.99 9.33
CA GLN A 46 -8.57 -4.70 8.04
C GLN A 46 -8.88 -3.78 6.85
N GLN A 47 -9.91 -2.93 6.95
CA GLN A 47 -10.23 -1.96 5.90
C GLN A 47 -9.07 -0.99 5.65
N GLN A 48 -8.44 -0.45 6.71
CA GLN A 48 -7.28 0.43 6.56
C GLN A 48 -6.10 -0.28 5.86
N VAL A 49 -5.93 -1.58 6.10
CA VAL A 49 -4.93 -2.38 5.39
C VAL A 49 -5.29 -2.52 3.92
N GLU A 50 -6.52 -2.92 3.61
CA GLU A 50 -7.00 -3.11 2.24
C GLU A 50 -6.92 -1.81 1.42
N ASP A 51 -7.35 -0.69 2.00
CA ASP A 51 -7.27 0.63 1.38
C ASP A 51 -5.82 1.03 1.08
N THR A 52 -4.91 0.80 2.03
CA THR A 52 -3.47 1.11 1.86
C THR A 52 -2.84 0.25 0.77
N VAL A 53 -3.16 -1.05 0.74
CA VAL A 53 -2.66 -1.98 -0.28
C VAL A 53 -3.16 -1.58 -1.66
N ASN A 54 -4.47 -1.39 -1.83
CA ASN A 54 -5.05 -1.05 -3.13
C ASN A 54 -4.48 0.27 -3.66
N LYS A 55 -4.43 1.31 -2.81
CA LYS A 55 -3.82 2.60 -3.15
C LYS A 55 -2.40 2.45 -3.68
N VAL A 56 -1.52 1.76 -2.97
CA VAL A 56 -0.11 1.65 -3.39
C VAL A 56 0.04 0.83 -4.67
N LEU A 57 -0.76 -0.23 -4.82
CA LEU A 57 -0.76 -1.04 -6.05
C LEU A 57 -1.26 -0.22 -7.25
N ASP A 58 -2.27 0.63 -7.07
CA ASP A 58 -2.76 1.55 -8.09
C ASP A 58 -1.71 2.60 -8.47
N GLU A 59 -1.12 3.28 -7.48
CA GLU A 59 -0.08 4.31 -7.68
C GLU A 59 1.16 3.78 -8.44
N ARG A 60 1.35 2.47 -8.43
CA ARG A 60 2.48 1.78 -9.06
C ARG A 60 2.08 0.95 -10.28
N GLY A 61 0.82 1.03 -10.72
CA GLY A 61 0.32 0.39 -11.93
C GLY A 61 0.23 -1.13 -11.85
N LEU A 62 0.20 -1.69 -10.63
CA LEU A 62 0.18 -3.13 -10.39
C LEU A 62 -1.23 -3.69 -10.23
N SER A 63 -2.23 -2.87 -9.94
CA SER A 63 -3.61 -3.35 -9.72
C SER A 63 -4.23 -4.02 -10.94
N GLU A 64 -3.89 -3.57 -12.15
CA GLU A 64 -4.34 -4.21 -13.40
C GLU A 64 -3.46 -5.39 -13.86
N ILE A 65 -2.29 -5.57 -13.24
CA ILE A 65 -1.33 -6.61 -13.58
C ILE A 65 -1.54 -7.85 -12.69
N LEU A 66 -1.75 -7.59 -11.40
CA LEU A 66 -1.95 -8.62 -10.39
C LEU A 66 -3.39 -9.14 -10.45
N SER A 67 -3.55 -10.45 -10.27
CA SER A 67 -4.89 -11.03 -10.14
C SER A 67 -5.50 -10.72 -8.76
N ASN A 68 -6.82 -10.80 -8.66
CA ASN A 68 -7.54 -10.63 -7.39
C ASN A 68 -7.00 -11.56 -6.28
N ASN A 69 -6.61 -12.80 -6.62
CA ASN A 69 -6.04 -13.74 -5.66
C ASN A 69 -4.67 -13.28 -5.15
N GLN A 70 -3.84 -12.69 -6.01
CA GLN A 70 -2.54 -12.14 -5.64
C GLN A 70 -2.70 -10.88 -4.76
N ILE A 71 -3.66 -10.01 -5.09
CA ILE A 71 -3.99 -8.84 -4.27
C ILE A 71 -4.50 -9.27 -2.89
N GLN A 72 -5.39 -10.26 -2.81
CA GLN A 72 -5.84 -10.84 -1.54
C GLN A 72 -4.70 -11.44 -0.72
N MET A 73 -3.73 -12.09 -1.38
CA MET A 73 -2.54 -12.61 -0.71
C MET A 73 -1.69 -11.49 -0.10
N ILE A 74 -1.49 -10.39 -0.83
CA ILE A 74 -0.81 -9.20 -0.31
C ILE A 74 -1.58 -8.63 0.88
N ASN A 75 -2.90 -8.47 0.78
CA ASN A 75 -3.76 -8.01 1.87
C ASN A 75 -3.60 -8.86 3.13
N ASN A 76 -3.71 -10.18 3.02
CA ASN A 76 -3.56 -11.10 4.15
C ASN A 76 -2.17 -10.98 4.81
N ASN A 77 -1.12 -10.85 3.99
CA ASN A 77 0.23 -10.63 4.50
C ASN A 77 0.36 -9.27 5.21
N MET A 78 -0.29 -8.23 4.70
CA MET A 78 -0.26 -6.89 5.30
C MET A 78 -1.12 -6.78 6.55
N VAL A 79 -2.19 -7.58 6.68
CA VAL A 79 -2.93 -7.74 7.94
C VAL A 79 -2.02 -8.35 9.02
N ASN A 80 -1.19 -9.33 8.67
CA ASN A 80 -0.20 -9.88 9.61
C ASN A 80 0.85 -8.84 10.01
N VAL A 81 1.30 -8.00 9.06
CA VAL A 81 2.21 -6.88 9.34
C VAL A 81 1.56 -5.85 10.26
N ALA A 82 0.31 -5.47 9.98
CA ALA A 82 -0.46 -4.51 10.75
C ALA A 82 -0.62 -4.91 12.23
N ASN A 83 -0.75 -6.22 12.48
CA ASN A 83 -0.86 -6.80 13.81
C ASN A 83 0.50 -7.20 14.42
N SER A 84 1.62 -6.98 13.74
CA SER A 84 2.93 -7.44 14.20
C SER A 84 3.44 -6.63 15.38
N ASN A 85 4.16 -7.30 16.30
CA ASN A 85 4.85 -6.62 17.40
C ASN A 85 5.89 -5.61 16.90
N ALA A 86 6.54 -5.91 15.76
CA ALA A 86 7.52 -5.02 15.16
C ALA A 86 6.90 -3.65 14.78
N LEU A 87 5.72 -3.65 14.17
CA LEU A 87 5.01 -2.42 13.84
C LEU A 87 4.43 -1.75 15.09
N THR A 88 3.79 -2.52 15.96
CA THR A 88 2.99 -1.96 17.07
C THR A 88 3.83 -1.46 18.24
N SER A 89 5.03 -2.02 18.47
CA SER A 89 5.89 -1.65 19.61
C SER A 89 6.78 -0.45 19.30
N ASP A 90 7.24 -0.31 18.05
CA ASP A 90 8.04 0.83 17.62
C ASP A 90 7.71 1.19 16.15
N PRO A 91 6.57 1.84 15.91
CA PRO A 91 6.15 2.19 14.56
C PRO A 91 7.08 3.22 13.91
N LYS A 92 7.91 3.96 14.68
CA LYS A 92 8.89 4.91 14.14
C LYS A 92 10.08 4.19 13.54
N ALA A 93 10.68 3.26 14.28
CA ALA A 93 11.78 2.44 13.74
C ALA A 93 11.30 1.57 12.58
N PHE A 94 10.09 1.00 12.69
CA PHE A 94 9.50 0.24 11.59
C PHE A 94 9.34 1.09 10.32
N LYS A 95 8.79 2.31 10.43
CA LYS A 95 8.65 3.25 9.32
C LYS A 95 10.00 3.58 8.70
N GLN A 96 11.01 3.87 9.51
CA GLN A 96 12.35 4.22 9.03
C GLN A 96 12.98 3.06 8.24
N ASN A 97 12.88 1.82 8.73
CA ASN A 97 13.36 0.64 8.02
C ASN A 97 12.64 0.45 6.68
N ALA A 98 11.30 0.60 6.65
CA ALA A 98 10.52 0.49 5.43
C ALA A 98 10.94 1.55 4.39
N LYS A 99 11.15 2.79 4.84
CA LYS A 99 11.61 3.91 4.03
C LYS A 99 13.03 3.69 3.48
N ASP A 100 13.94 3.15 4.28
CA ASP A 100 15.31 2.87 3.84
C ASP A 100 15.36 1.73 2.83
N VAL A 101 14.53 0.69 3.00
CA VAL A 101 14.34 -0.35 1.98
C VAL A 101 13.80 0.26 0.70
N LEU A 102 12.74 1.07 0.76
CA LEU A 102 12.17 1.72 -0.40
C LEU A 102 13.21 2.57 -1.16
N LYS A 103 13.93 3.45 -0.47
CA LYS A 103 14.99 4.28 -1.06
C LYS A 103 16.08 3.46 -1.73
N ASN A 104 16.46 2.34 -1.11
CA ASN A 104 17.47 1.45 -1.68
C ASN A 104 16.97 0.79 -2.97
N ILE A 105 15.68 0.42 -3.04
CA ILE A 105 15.10 -0.11 -4.28
C ILE A 105 15.05 1.00 -5.33
N GLU A 106 14.54 2.19 -4.99
CA GLU A 106 14.46 3.33 -5.91
C GLU A 106 15.82 3.64 -6.54
N LYS A 107 16.86 3.76 -5.72
CA LYS A 107 18.23 4.02 -6.20
C LYS A 107 18.77 2.97 -7.18
N ASN A 108 18.35 1.71 -7.06
CA ASN A 108 18.88 0.61 -7.87
C ASN A 108 17.95 0.21 -9.03
N SER A 109 16.75 0.82 -9.14
CA SER A 109 15.67 0.31 -9.98
C SER A 109 14.87 1.40 -10.70
N ASP A 110 15.39 2.62 -10.80
CA ASP A 110 14.71 3.80 -11.35
C ASP A 110 13.95 3.53 -12.67
N ASP A 111 14.57 2.88 -13.67
CA ASP A 111 13.93 2.62 -14.97
C ASP A 111 12.73 1.66 -14.89
N LEU A 112 12.77 0.66 -14.00
CA LEU A 112 11.71 -0.34 -13.84
C LEU A 112 10.53 0.22 -13.04
N LEU A 113 10.82 1.03 -12.01
CA LEU A 113 9.79 1.72 -11.23
C LEU A 113 9.08 2.79 -12.05
N ASN A 114 9.81 3.50 -12.91
CA ASN A 114 9.23 4.51 -13.79
C ASN A 114 8.27 3.90 -14.82
N LYS A 115 8.57 2.72 -15.37
CA LYS A 115 7.64 2.00 -16.26
C LYS A 115 6.31 1.64 -15.58
N GLY A 116 6.35 1.17 -14.34
CA GLY A 116 5.12 0.92 -13.56
C GLY A 116 4.33 2.20 -13.29
N LYS A 117 5.01 3.29 -12.92
CA LYS A 117 4.41 4.61 -12.71
C LYS A 117 3.83 5.22 -13.98
N ASP A 118 4.49 5.05 -15.14
CA ASP A 118 3.98 5.56 -16.41
C ASP A 118 2.75 4.77 -16.85
N LYS A 119 2.73 3.45 -16.62
CA LYS A 119 1.51 2.65 -16.81
C LYS A 119 0.38 3.12 -15.88
N ALA A 120 0.66 3.44 -14.62
CA ALA A 120 -0.32 4.03 -13.70
C ALA A 120 -0.85 5.40 -14.19
N LYS A 121 -0.02 6.22 -14.83
CA LYS A 121 -0.45 7.49 -15.42
C LYS A 121 -1.35 7.28 -16.64
N ASP A 122 -1.12 6.24 -17.43
CA ASP A 122 -2.02 5.85 -18.52
C ASP A 122 -3.40 5.42 -17.97
N LEU A 123 -3.45 4.90 -16.74
CA LEU A 123 -4.70 4.66 -16.00
C LEU A 123 -5.30 5.94 -15.40
N ASN A 124 -4.57 7.04 -15.35
CA ASN A 124 -5.03 8.36 -14.91
C ASN A 124 -5.30 9.30 -16.09
N THR A 125 -5.75 8.73 -17.22
CA THR A 125 -6.29 9.46 -18.37
C THR A 125 -7.67 10.06 -18.05
N GLU A 126 -8.15 11.05 -18.82
CA GLU A 126 -9.47 11.68 -18.57
C GLU A 126 -10.63 10.67 -18.45
N GLU A 127 -10.52 9.52 -19.12
CA GLU A 127 -11.50 8.43 -19.11
C GLU A 127 -11.49 7.64 -17.78
N ASN A 128 -10.30 7.37 -17.23
CA ASN A 128 -10.11 6.55 -16.02
C ASN A 128 -9.87 7.36 -14.73
N ARG A 129 -9.69 8.69 -14.84
CA ARG A 129 -9.55 9.63 -13.71
C ARG A 129 -10.71 9.53 -12.72
N ASN A 130 -11.93 9.26 -13.22
CA ASN A 130 -13.12 9.03 -12.42
C ASN A 130 -13.01 7.77 -11.54
N LEU A 131 -12.31 6.74 -11.99
CA LEU A 131 -12.12 5.51 -11.21
C LEU A 131 -11.14 5.76 -10.06
N LEU A 132 -9.98 6.35 -10.37
CA LEU A 132 -8.95 6.69 -9.39
C LEU A 132 -9.41 7.77 -8.40
N GLN A 133 -10.15 8.79 -8.86
CA GLN A 133 -10.74 9.79 -7.96
C GLN A 133 -11.79 9.19 -7.04
N ARG A 134 -12.68 8.32 -7.53
CA ARG A 134 -13.69 7.68 -6.66
C ARG A 134 -13.07 6.75 -5.63
N LEU A 135 -12.01 6.02 -6.00
CA LEU A 135 -11.24 5.20 -5.06
C LEU A 135 -10.54 6.08 -4.02
N TRP A 136 -9.88 7.16 -4.46
CA TRP A 136 -9.20 8.11 -3.58
C TRP A 136 -10.16 8.86 -2.64
N ASP A 137 -11.27 9.36 -3.17
CA ASP A 137 -12.30 10.09 -2.41
C ASP A 137 -12.93 9.17 -1.35
N GLY A 138 -13.25 7.91 -1.71
CA GLY A 138 -13.76 6.93 -0.75
C GLY A 138 -12.78 6.64 0.40
N ILE A 139 -11.48 6.59 0.11
CA ILE A 139 -10.43 6.41 1.13
C ILE A 139 -10.31 7.65 2.03
N VAL A 140 -10.30 8.85 1.44
CA VAL A 140 -10.25 10.11 2.20
C VAL A 140 -11.49 10.24 3.09
N GLU A 141 -12.67 9.87 2.62
CA GLU A 141 -13.91 9.83 3.40
C GLU A 141 -13.84 8.85 4.57
N ILE A 142 -13.25 7.66 4.38
CA ILE A 142 -13.04 6.68 5.45
C ILE A 142 -12.05 7.22 6.50
N ILE A 143 -10.92 7.78 6.08
CA ILE A 143 -9.92 8.36 6.98
C ILE A 143 -10.51 9.55 7.74
N GLN A 144 -11.24 10.43 7.07
CA GLN A 144 -11.93 11.55 7.71
C GLN A 144 -12.98 11.06 8.69
N SER A 145 -13.75 10.02 8.35
CA SER A 145 -14.74 9.41 9.24
C SER A 145 -14.09 8.82 10.49
N ILE A 146 -12.92 8.18 10.36
CA ILE A 146 -12.14 7.69 11.50
C ILE A 146 -11.66 8.86 12.36
N ILE A 147 -11.02 9.88 11.78
CA ILE A 147 -10.55 11.07 12.51
C ILE A 147 -11.70 11.77 13.25
N GLN A 148 -12.86 11.92 12.60
CA GLN A 148 -14.04 12.51 13.20
C GLN A 148 -14.61 11.66 14.34
N PHE A 149 -14.67 10.33 14.16
CA PHE A 149 -15.09 9.41 15.22
C PHE A 149 -14.24 9.57 16.49
N PHE A 150 -12.92 9.68 16.35
CA PHE A 150 -12.02 9.93 17.48
C PHE A 150 -12.12 11.33 18.06
N SER A 151 -12.23 12.36 17.21
CA SER A 151 -12.39 13.75 17.66
C SER A 151 -13.66 13.91 18.51
N ASN A 152 -14.74 13.24 18.11
CA ASN A 152 -16.00 13.23 18.86
C ASN A 152 -15.94 12.44 20.17
N LEU A 153 -15.02 11.47 20.29
CA LEU A 153 -14.76 10.72 21.53
C LEU A 153 -13.92 11.55 22.52
N LEU A 154 -12.93 12.30 22.03
CA LEU A 154 -12.09 13.18 22.85
C LEU A 154 -12.83 14.43 23.33
N ASN A 155 -13.73 14.99 22.53
CA ASN A 155 -14.56 16.15 22.90
C ASN A 155 -15.70 15.83 23.90
N LYS A 156 -15.89 14.56 24.25
CA LYS A 156 -16.91 14.09 25.21
C LYS A 156 -16.33 13.65 26.57
N LEU A 157 -15.01 13.73 26.74
CA LEU A 157 -14.28 13.55 28.00
C LEU A 157 -13.92 14.91 28.60
#